data_AF-A0A6B3G845-F1
#
_entry.id   AF-A0A6B3G845-F1
#
_cell.length_a   1.000
_cell.length_b   1.000
_cell.length_c   1.000
_cell.angle_alpha   90.00
_cell.angle_beta   90.00
_cell.angle_gamma   90.00
#
_symmetry.space_group_name_H-M   'P 1'
#
loop_
_entity.id
_entity.type
_entity.pdbx_description
1 polymer ?
#
loop_
_entity_poly.entity_id
_entity_poly.type
_entity_poly.pdbx_seq_one_letter_code
_entity_poly.pdbx_strand_id
1 'polypeptide(L)'
;GSLLSNGLFGDALSAAVVRGQGGTGMRLERNGSHLVPDTEDWISYAVRDTGFHFLLDKRVPGTMEMLAPVLRDLVDLHGWSVPD
;
A
#
# COMPACT_ATOMS: atom_id res chain seq x y z
N GLY A 1 2.48 -15.49 13.15
CA GLY A 1 1.77 -14.88 12.02
C GLY A 1 1.81 -15.70 10.74
N SER A 2 1.83 -17.05 10.75
CA SER A 2 1.77 -17.81 9.49
C SER A 2 0.33 -18.05 9.01
N LEU A 3 -0.64 -18.28 9.90
CA LEU A 3 -2.05 -18.51 9.52
C LEU A 3 -2.69 -17.32 8.77
N LEU A 4 -2.46 -16.08 9.24
CA LEU A 4 -2.99 -14.88 8.59
C LEU A 4 -2.33 -14.63 7.23
N SER A 5 -1.00 -14.76 7.15
CA SER A 5 -0.24 -14.62 5.90
C SER A 5 -0.67 -15.67 4.87
N ASN A 6 -0.79 -16.94 5.27
CA ASN A 6 -1.17 -18.03 4.38
C ASN A 6 -2.62 -17.93 3.88
N GLY A 7 -3.49 -17.18 4.57
CA GLY A 7 -4.85 -16.91 4.12
C GLY A 7 -4.99 -15.65 3.26
N LEU A 8 -4.04 -14.72 3.34
CA LEU A 8 -4.08 -13.43 2.63
C LEU A 8 -3.39 -13.47 1.26
N PHE A 9 -2.26 -14.21 1.16
CA PHE A 9 -1.46 -14.25 -0.06
C PHE A 9 -1.77 -15.48 -0.90
N GLY A 10 -1.81 -15.28 -2.22
CA GLY A 10 -1.93 -16.32 -3.22
C GLY A 10 -1.28 -15.87 -4.53
N ASP A 11 -1.09 -16.81 -5.45
CA ASP A 11 -0.38 -16.56 -6.70
C ASP A 11 -1.31 -15.95 -7.77
N ALA A 12 -0.87 -14.86 -8.40
CA ALA A 12 -1.58 -14.20 -9.49
C ALA A 12 -0.62 -13.45 -10.43
N LEU A 13 -1.06 -13.22 -11.67
CA LEU A 13 -0.35 -12.42 -12.67
C LEU A 13 -1.30 -11.37 -13.26
N SER A 14 -0.82 -10.13 -13.45
CA SER A 14 -1.57 -9.05 -14.07
C SER A 14 -0.69 -8.19 -14.98
N ALA A 15 -1.31 -7.51 -15.94
CA ALA A 15 -0.65 -6.58 -16.85
C ALA A 15 -1.56 -5.38 -17.16
N ALA A 16 -0.98 -4.20 -17.34
CA ALA A 16 -1.68 -2.98 -17.71
C ALA A 16 -0.88 -2.18 -18.75
N VAL A 17 -1.57 -1.48 -19.66
CA VAL A 17 -0.95 -0.57 -20.63
C VAL A 17 -1.21 0.85 -20.19
N VAL A 18 -0.16 1.64 -20.03
CA VAL A 18 -0.24 3.07 -19.66
C VAL A 18 0.15 3.91 -20.88
N ARG A 19 -0.67 4.91 -21.19
CA ARG A 19 -0.41 5.86 -22.28
C ARG A 19 -0.29 7.28 -21.73
N GLY A 20 0.58 8.08 -22.34
CA GLY A 20 0.75 9.48 -21.96
C GLY A 20 -0.45 10.37 -22.34
N GLN A 21 -1.14 10.07 -23.44
CA GLN A 21 -2.34 10.76 -23.92
C GLN A 21 -3.23 9.79 -24.71
N GLY A 22 -4.55 10.02 -24.67
CA GLY A 22 -5.54 9.19 -25.35
C GLY A 22 -5.71 7.80 -24.70
N GLY A 23 -6.91 7.23 -24.75
CA GLY A 23 -7.23 6.19 -23.78
C GLY A 23 -8.69 5.81 -23.74
N THR A 24 -8.96 4.57 -23.35
CA THR A 24 -10.15 4.24 -22.57
C THR A 24 -9.67 3.65 -21.25
N GLY A 25 -10.43 3.86 -20.16
CA GLY A 25 -10.08 3.38 -18.82
C GLY A 25 -9.78 4.49 -17.82
N MET A 26 -9.08 4.13 -16.74
CA MET A 26 -8.79 5.04 -15.63
C MET A 26 -7.70 6.05 -16.01
N ARG A 27 -7.92 7.31 -15.66
CA ARG A 27 -6.93 8.38 -15.86
C ARG A 27 -6.11 8.55 -14.59
N LEU A 28 -4.79 8.42 -14.71
CA LEU A 28 -3.86 8.71 -13.62
C LEU A 28 -3.66 10.22 -13.52
N GLU A 29 -4.22 10.83 -12.49
CA GLU A 29 -4.13 12.27 -12.25
C GLU A 29 -2.84 12.66 -11.56
N ARG A 30 -2.59 12.05 -10.40
CA ARG A 30 -1.48 12.37 -9.50
C ARG A 30 -1.01 11.08 -8.82
N ASN A 31 0.23 11.06 -8.36
CA ASN A 31 0.79 10.00 -7.53
C ASN A 31 1.59 10.62 -6.37
N GLY A 32 1.70 9.88 -5.27
CA GLY A 32 2.45 10.27 -4.09
C GLY A 32 2.83 9.04 -3.25
N SER A 33 3.82 9.20 -2.38
CA SER A 33 4.31 8.13 -1.49
C SER A 33 4.67 8.70 -0.13
N HIS A 34 4.39 7.94 0.93
CA HIS A 34 4.72 8.30 2.31
C HIS A 34 5.17 7.06 3.08
N LEU A 35 6.24 7.18 3.86
CA LEU A 35 6.68 6.16 4.81
C LEU A 35 6.21 6.55 6.20
N VAL A 36 5.46 5.67 6.85
CA VAL A 36 5.05 5.87 8.24
C VAL A 36 6.28 5.61 9.13
N PRO A 37 6.73 6.59 9.93
CA PRO A 37 7.94 6.45 10.73
C PRO A 37 7.88 5.24 11.68
N ASP A 38 9.01 4.56 11.86
CA ASP A 38 9.20 3.46 12.82
C ASP A 38 8.30 2.23 12.58
N THR A 39 7.89 2.01 11.33
CA THR A 39 7.01 0.90 10.93
C THR A 39 7.63 -0.07 9.91
N GLU A 40 8.89 0.14 9.54
CA GLU A 40 9.60 -0.63 8.51
C GLU A 40 9.61 -2.14 8.82
N ASP A 41 9.67 -2.50 10.10
CA ASP A 41 9.68 -3.90 10.55
C ASP A 41 8.27 -4.53 10.63
N TRP A 42 7.19 -3.74 10.48
CA TRP A 42 5.82 -4.21 10.71
C TRP A 42 5.28 -5.06 9.55
N ILE A 43 5.72 -4.75 8.33
CA ILE A 43 5.50 -5.56 7.12
C ILE A 43 6.87 -5.79 6.50
N SER A 44 7.50 -6.91 6.81
CA SER A 44 8.90 -7.14 6.45
C SER A 44 9.16 -8.58 6.01
N TYR A 45 10.34 -8.85 5.47
CA TYR A 45 10.78 -10.20 5.13
C TYR A 45 12.12 -10.50 5.78
N ALA A 46 12.23 -11.66 6.42
CA ALA A 46 13.51 -12.23 6.82
C ALA A 46 13.99 -13.21 5.74
N VAL A 47 15.16 -12.96 5.15
CA VAL A 47 15.80 -13.89 4.21
C VAL A 47 16.53 -14.97 5.00
N ARG A 48 16.20 -16.23 4.73
CA ARG A 48 16.81 -17.41 5.35
C ARG A 48 17.14 -18.44 4.28
N ASP A 49 17.89 -19.47 4.63
CA ASP A 49 18.19 -20.59 3.72
C ASP A 49 16.92 -21.29 3.21
N THR A 50 15.83 -21.19 3.97
CA THR A 50 14.49 -21.69 3.63
C THR A 50 13.63 -20.71 2.81
N GLY A 51 14.21 -19.63 2.27
CA GLY A 51 13.53 -18.63 1.44
C GLY A 51 13.15 -17.33 2.16
N PHE A 52 12.15 -16.63 1.64
CA PHE A 52 11.63 -15.36 2.18
C PHE A 52 10.55 -15.62 3.23
N HIS A 53 10.81 -15.19 4.47
CA HIS A 53 9.88 -15.36 5.59
C HIS A 53 9.16 -14.05 5.84
N PHE A 54 7.91 -13.96 5.39
CA PHE A 54 7.08 -12.79 5.62
C PHE A 54 6.74 -12.61 7.11
N LEU A 55 6.90 -11.38 7.58
CA LEU A 55 6.57 -10.94 8.92
C LEU A 55 5.47 -9.90 8.84
N LEU A 56 4.40 -10.15 9.59
CA LEU A 56 3.27 -9.26 9.72
C LEU A 56 3.03 -8.99 11.20
N ASP A 57 3.32 -7.78 11.64
CA ASP A 57 3.05 -7.32 13.00
C ASP A 57 1.55 -7.09 13.18
N LYS A 58 1.01 -7.49 14.34
CA LYS A 58 -0.40 -7.32 14.69
C LYS A 58 -0.87 -5.85 14.75
N ARG A 59 0.07 -4.89 14.80
CA ARG A 59 -0.20 -3.45 14.81
C ARG A 59 -0.52 -2.88 13.44
N VAL A 60 -0.21 -3.61 12.36
CA VAL A 60 -0.43 -3.15 10.98
C VAL A 60 -1.85 -2.65 10.71
N PRO A 61 -2.94 -3.31 11.16
CA PRO A 61 -4.29 -2.77 10.96
C PRO A 61 -4.52 -1.39 11.57
N GLY A 62 -3.82 -1.04 12.65
CA GLY A 62 -3.90 0.28 13.30
C GLY A 62 -3.20 1.40 12.52
N THR A 63 -2.46 1.08 11.45
CA THR A 63 -1.77 2.11 10.63
C THR A 63 -2.73 3.03 9.88
N MET A 64 -3.98 2.63 9.67
CA MET A 64 -4.97 3.48 8.98
C MET A 64 -5.21 4.81 9.70
N GLU A 65 -5.19 4.82 11.03
CA GLU A 65 -5.33 6.06 11.82
C GLU A 65 -4.14 7.01 11.59
N MET A 66 -2.94 6.45 11.39
CA MET A 66 -1.72 7.21 11.09
C MET A 66 -1.72 7.74 9.64
N LEU A 67 -2.30 7.00 8.70
CA LEU A 67 -2.37 7.39 7.28
C LEU A 67 -3.47 8.40 6.97
N ALA A 68 -4.57 8.39 7.72
CA ALA A 68 -5.70 9.29 7.51
C ALA A 68 -5.30 10.79 7.38
N PRO A 69 -4.47 11.39 8.27
CA PRO A 69 -4.04 12.77 8.10
C PRO A 69 -3.21 12.98 6.83
N VAL A 70 -2.30 12.06 6.49
CA VAL A 70 -1.46 12.16 5.29
C VAL A 70 -2.30 12.11 4.00
N LEU A 71 -3.36 11.30 4.00
CA LEU A 71 -4.31 11.26 2.88
C LEU A 71 -5.07 12.58 2.72
N ARG A 72 -5.41 13.26 3.82
CA ARG A 72 -6.01 14.60 3.77
C ARG A 72 -5.03 15.63 3.19
N ASP A 73 -3.77 15.61 3.61
CA ASP A 73 -2.75 16.51 3.06
C ASP A 73 -2.59 16.32 1.54
N LEU A 74 -2.62 15.06 1.06
CA LEU A 74 -2.56 14.75 -0.37
C LEU A 74 -3.78 15.27 -1.13
N VAL A 75 -4.97 15.14 -0.54
CA VAL A 75 -6.22 15.66 -1.09
C VAL A 75 -6.19 17.19 -1.18
N ASP A 76 -5.78 17.85 -0.11
CA ASP A 76 -5.72 19.32 -0.01
C ASP A 76 -4.70 19.90 -0.98
N LEU A 77 -3.53 19.28 -1.13
CA LEU A 77 -2.50 19.66 -2.12
C LEU A 77 -3.04 19.70 -3.56
N HIS A 78 -4.07 18.89 -3.84
CA HIS A 78 -4.68 18.80 -5.16
C HIS A 78 -6.01 19.55 -5.26
N GLY A 79 -6.42 20.27 -4.21
CA GLY A 79 -7.68 21.02 -4.16
C GLY A 79 -8.91 20.11 -4.26
N TRP A 80 -8.78 18.85 -3.82
CA TRP A 80 -9.87 17.89 -3.78
C TRP A 80 -10.62 17.98 -2.44
N SER A 81 -11.81 17.39 -2.37
CA SER A 81 -12.58 17.24 -1.14
C SER A 81 -12.96 15.78 -0.94
N VAL A 82 -12.73 15.24 0.25
CA VAL A 82 -13.24 13.92 0.64
C VAL A 82 -14.61 14.13 1.32
N PRO A 83 -15.69 13.53 0.80
CA PRO A 83 -16.97 13.51 1.50
C PRO A 83 -16.86 12.74 2.83
N ASP A 84 -17.65 13.14 3.83
CA ASP A 84 -17.73 12.46 5.13
C ASP A 84 -18.17 10.98 5.02
#